data_AF-A0A2H9NDM7-F1
#
_entry.id   AF-A0A2H9NDM7-F1
#
_cell.length_a   1.000
_cell.length_b   1.000
_cell.length_c   1.000
_cell.angle_alpha   90.00
_cell.angle_beta   90.00
_cell.angle_gamma   90.00
#
_symmetry.space_group_name_H-M   'P 1'
#
loop_
_entity.id
_entity.type
_entity.pdbx_description
1 polymer ?
#
loop_
_entity_poly.entity_id
_entity_poly.type
_entity_poly.pdbx_seq_one_letter_code
_entity_poly.pdbx_strand_id
1 'polypeptide(L)'
;MSGKWTQILGKIFGKKEKEEKQAGKQQAGKQQAEQTGQTDENLEKSDREKILYKDMDAFIKKKQEKDENATKEKAMPLIDECLRSMENMKNIVEEIKNEKITGINKRAERMVQTNKAMFVKITENVLNTDIDKDANISEIKAKILKTAQTCGETDIQYGRYVSVVHSPMENFRRNLKILANNAMDLNKMNIGQYEEYKILDDKFNTYISEKKRAAEIKNLLMDFKRELSNNQENLKELENSEKFGLMNEALNERAKVLAEKDRIEISIYTKISSVSRILKKIRRKNNIIEISLYIDNPKIFLERNDNEILNFLKLPADLNKEEREKILTYEKNFSVIVEEKKMYKEILEREERTNEDIKKYDVRDEIKRIKTDIADINLKIKQNKKDTERFEKNIQNLQIEISEIKEKLEDKLNVEIGMDV
;
A
#
# COMPACT_ATOMS: atom_id res chain seq x y z
N MET A 1 -11.41 7.23 -33.35
CA MET A 1 -10.65 5.96 -33.17
C MET A 1 -11.31 5.12 -32.07
N SER A 2 -12.50 4.59 -32.35
CA SER A 2 -13.29 3.76 -31.43
C SER A 2 -13.52 2.40 -32.07
N GLY A 3 -12.85 1.38 -31.56
CA GLY A 3 -13.00 0.01 -32.03
C GLY A 3 -11.75 -0.80 -31.76
N LYS A 4 -11.66 -1.38 -30.54
CA LYS A 4 -10.85 -2.59 -30.20
C LYS A 4 -10.86 -3.01 -28.72
N TRP A 5 -11.79 -2.54 -27.89
CA TRP A 5 -11.87 -2.98 -26.47
C TRP A 5 -13.02 -3.94 -26.16
N THR A 6 -14.00 -4.11 -27.05
CA THR A 6 -15.18 -4.96 -26.81
C THR A 6 -15.04 -6.42 -27.25
N GLN A 7 -13.89 -6.86 -27.79
CA GLN A 7 -13.68 -8.26 -28.20
C GLN A 7 -12.98 -9.15 -27.16
N ILE A 8 -12.53 -8.61 -26.02
CA ILE A 8 -11.83 -9.41 -24.99
C ILE A 8 -12.79 -9.87 -23.86
N LEU A 9 -13.90 -9.17 -23.62
CA LEU A 9 -14.82 -9.51 -22.53
C LEU A 9 -15.96 -10.48 -22.92
N GLY A 10 -16.14 -10.78 -24.21
CA GLY A 10 -17.13 -11.74 -24.70
C GLY A 10 -16.69 -13.21 -24.72
N LYS A 11 -15.44 -13.53 -24.32
CA LYS A 11 -14.92 -14.91 -24.23
C LYS A 11 -14.89 -15.48 -22.82
N ILE A 12 -15.14 -14.67 -21.79
CA ILE A 12 -15.09 -15.11 -20.39
C ILE A 12 -16.50 -15.37 -19.84
N PHE A 13 -17.54 -14.70 -20.35
CA PHE A 13 -18.90 -14.87 -19.87
C PHE A 13 -19.93 -14.92 -21.01
N GLY A 14 -20.35 -16.14 -21.38
CA GLY A 14 -21.52 -16.45 -22.20
C GLY A 14 -21.21 -17.38 -23.38
N LYS A 15 -21.88 -18.51 -23.59
CA LYS A 15 -23.05 -19.15 -22.98
C LYS A 15 -23.19 -20.52 -23.66
N LYS A 16 -23.65 -21.56 -22.97
CA LYS A 16 -24.75 -22.43 -23.45
C LYS A 16 -25.18 -23.45 -22.41
N GLU A 17 -26.44 -23.32 -22.01
CA GLU A 17 -27.30 -24.39 -21.51
C GLU A 17 -27.47 -25.50 -22.57
N LYS A 18 -27.62 -26.75 -22.14
CA LYS A 18 -28.87 -27.54 -22.30
C LYS A 18 -28.81 -28.89 -21.57
N GLU A 19 -29.99 -29.27 -21.10
CA GLU A 19 -30.36 -30.43 -20.29
C GLU A 19 -30.25 -31.80 -21.01
N GLU A 20 -30.36 -32.86 -20.19
CA GLU A 20 -31.02 -34.15 -20.47
C GLU A 20 -30.33 -35.19 -21.39
N LYS A 21 -29.81 -36.30 -20.83
CA LYS A 21 -30.50 -37.62 -20.74
C LYS A 21 -29.58 -38.81 -20.40
N GLN A 22 -30.24 -39.79 -19.78
CA GLN A 22 -29.87 -41.12 -19.31
C GLN A 22 -29.18 -42.08 -20.31
N ALA A 23 -28.72 -43.20 -19.72
CA ALA A 23 -28.34 -44.51 -20.27
C ALA A 23 -26.83 -44.67 -20.54
N GLY A 24 -26.13 -45.71 -20.11
CA GLY A 24 -26.52 -47.01 -19.56
C GLY A 24 -25.64 -48.10 -20.19
N LYS A 25 -24.99 -48.92 -19.34
CA LYS A 25 -24.46 -50.28 -19.57
C LYS A 25 -23.21 -50.50 -20.47
N GLN A 26 -22.27 -51.26 -19.88
CA GLN A 26 -21.60 -52.50 -20.36
C GLN A 26 -20.84 -52.40 -21.72
N GLN A 27 -19.60 -52.85 -21.91
CA GLN A 27 -19.01 -54.17 -21.67
C GLN A 27 -17.52 -54.07 -22.10
N ALA A 28 -16.56 -54.59 -21.32
CA ALA A 28 -15.81 -55.83 -21.57
C ALA A 28 -14.81 -55.84 -22.75
N GLY A 29 -13.55 -56.21 -22.47
CA GLY A 29 -12.74 -57.01 -23.41
C GLY A 29 -11.28 -56.62 -23.66
N LYS A 30 -10.36 -57.24 -22.89
CA LYS A 30 -9.06 -57.86 -23.27
C LYS A 30 -8.05 -57.19 -24.23
N GLN A 31 -6.84 -57.03 -23.67
CA GLN A 31 -5.49 -57.39 -24.16
C GLN A 31 -5.06 -57.04 -25.60
N GLN A 32 -3.99 -56.24 -25.71
CA GLN A 32 -2.70 -56.67 -26.31
C GLN A 32 -1.62 -55.59 -26.10
N ALA A 33 -0.51 -55.98 -25.45
CA ALA A 33 0.84 -55.48 -25.76
C ALA A 33 1.20 -56.02 -27.17
N GLU A 34 1.93 -55.39 -28.08
CA GLU A 34 3.17 -54.61 -28.09
C GLU A 34 3.25 -54.10 -29.57
N GLN A 35 3.71 -52.90 -29.95
CA GLN A 35 5.12 -52.57 -30.16
C GLN A 35 5.26 -51.12 -30.71
N THR A 36 6.09 -50.33 -30.03
CA THR A 36 7.11 -49.38 -30.52
C THR A 36 6.81 -48.35 -31.62
N GLY A 37 6.93 -47.08 -31.24
CA GLY A 37 7.22 -45.94 -32.13
C GLY A 37 7.27 -44.62 -31.36
N GLN A 38 8.47 -44.05 -31.21
CA GLN A 38 8.82 -42.85 -30.44
C GLN A 38 7.82 -41.67 -30.54
N THR A 39 7.38 -41.16 -29.40
CA THR A 39 7.27 -39.71 -29.12
C THR A 39 7.17 -39.53 -27.61
N ASP A 40 8.31 -39.18 -27.01
CA ASP A 40 8.57 -39.20 -25.57
C ASP A 40 8.37 -37.81 -24.95
N GLU A 41 7.17 -37.22 -25.11
CA GLU A 41 6.88 -35.89 -24.56
C GLU A 41 5.50 -35.70 -23.91
N ASN A 42 4.67 -36.75 -23.70
CA ASN A 42 3.34 -36.54 -23.08
C ASN A 42 2.79 -37.68 -22.20
N LEU A 43 3.63 -38.58 -21.70
CA LEU A 43 3.23 -39.59 -20.73
C LEU A 43 3.82 -39.21 -19.37
N GLU A 44 3.05 -38.54 -18.50
CA GLU A 44 3.17 -38.64 -17.01
C GLU A 44 2.31 -37.66 -16.19
N LYS A 45 1.43 -36.83 -16.78
CA LYS A 45 0.50 -36.02 -15.95
C LYS A 45 -0.78 -36.76 -15.50
N SER A 46 -1.09 -37.94 -16.06
CA SER A 46 -2.36 -38.66 -15.83
C SER A 46 -2.41 -39.51 -14.55
N ASP A 47 -1.27 -39.89 -13.97
CA ASP A 47 -1.20 -40.83 -12.84
C ASP A 47 -0.72 -40.18 -11.53
N ARG A 48 -0.64 -38.85 -11.48
CA ARG A 48 -0.21 -38.13 -10.28
C ARG A 48 -1.28 -38.20 -9.19
N GLU A 49 -0.87 -38.60 -7.99
CA GLU A 49 -1.74 -38.59 -6.81
C GLU A 49 -2.17 -37.14 -6.52
N LYS A 50 -3.46 -36.92 -6.28
CA LYS A 50 -3.98 -35.59 -5.95
C LYS A 50 -3.96 -35.36 -4.44
N ILE A 51 -3.33 -34.27 -4.01
CA ILE A 51 -3.17 -33.89 -2.61
C ILE A 51 -3.69 -32.47 -2.41
N LEU A 52 -4.40 -32.23 -1.31
CA LEU A 52 -4.83 -30.88 -0.97
C LEU A 52 -3.67 -30.08 -0.36
N TYR A 53 -3.56 -28.80 -0.72
CA TYR A 53 -2.54 -27.90 -0.21
C TYR A 53 -2.41 -27.92 1.32
N LYS A 54 -3.55 -27.98 2.04
CA LYS A 54 -3.60 -28.05 3.51
C LYS A 54 -2.92 -29.30 4.10
N ASP A 55 -2.81 -30.38 3.32
CA ASP A 55 -2.26 -31.67 3.73
C ASP A 55 -0.80 -31.85 3.28
N MET A 56 -0.23 -30.85 2.59
CA MET A 56 1.11 -30.92 1.99
C MET A 56 2.25 -31.05 3.00
N ASP A 57 2.19 -30.35 4.14
CA ASP A 57 3.22 -30.45 5.17
C ASP A 57 3.33 -31.90 5.69
N ALA A 58 2.18 -32.52 5.97
CA ALA A 58 2.12 -33.91 6.41
C ALA A 58 2.63 -34.87 5.33
N PHE A 59 2.32 -34.62 4.06
CA PHE A 59 2.82 -35.42 2.94
C PHE A 59 4.34 -35.30 2.78
N ILE A 60 4.87 -34.08 2.81
CA ILE A 60 6.31 -33.83 2.71
C ILE A 60 7.07 -34.52 3.84
N LYS A 61 6.58 -34.42 5.08
CA LYS A 61 7.18 -35.11 6.23
C LYS A 61 7.24 -36.62 6.03
N LYS A 62 6.12 -37.24 5.63
CA LYS A 62 6.08 -38.68 5.34
C LYS A 62 7.03 -39.08 4.22
N LYS A 63 7.15 -38.27 3.17
CA LYS A 63 8.06 -38.52 2.05
C LYS A 63 9.52 -38.42 2.49
N GLN A 64 9.86 -37.39 3.28
CA GLN A 64 11.18 -37.23 3.87
C GLN A 64 11.55 -38.39 4.79
N GLU A 65 10.65 -38.82 5.69
CA GLU A 65 10.88 -39.99 6.55
C GLU A 65 11.15 -41.26 5.73
N LYS A 66 10.39 -41.48 4.66
CA LYS A 66 10.60 -42.62 3.75
C LYS A 66 11.96 -42.56 3.05
N ASP A 67 12.33 -41.39 2.53
CA ASP A 67 13.61 -41.16 1.86
C ASP A 67 14.79 -41.25 2.83
N GLU A 68 14.62 -40.76 4.07
CA GLU A 68 15.58 -40.89 5.17
C GLU A 68 15.84 -42.35 5.52
N ASN A 69 14.79 -43.15 5.68
CA ASN A 69 14.91 -44.58 5.97
C ASN A 69 15.60 -45.34 4.83
N ALA A 70 15.19 -45.11 3.58
CA ALA A 70 15.82 -45.74 2.41
C ALA A 70 17.30 -45.33 2.26
N THR A 71 17.63 -44.08 2.58
CA THR A 71 19.01 -43.59 2.58
C THR A 71 19.82 -44.17 3.74
N LYS A 72 19.22 -44.32 4.93
CA LYS A 72 19.85 -44.92 6.10
C LYS A 72 20.23 -46.38 5.84
N GLU A 73 19.36 -47.16 5.20
CA GLU A 73 19.66 -48.54 4.81
C GLU A 73 20.89 -48.62 3.89
N LYS A 74 20.97 -47.75 2.87
CA LYS A 74 22.12 -47.69 1.95
C LYS A 74 23.40 -47.16 2.63
N ALA A 75 23.25 -46.28 3.60
CA ALA A 75 24.36 -45.66 4.32
C ALA A 75 24.95 -46.56 5.41
N MET A 76 24.19 -47.52 5.94
CA MET A 76 24.60 -48.36 7.07
C MET A 76 25.96 -49.04 6.89
N PRO A 77 26.29 -49.64 5.73
CA PRO A 77 27.61 -50.25 5.53
C PRO A 77 28.77 -49.23 5.66
N LEU A 78 28.58 -48.01 5.17
CA LEU A 78 29.58 -46.94 5.28
C LEU A 78 29.68 -46.42 6.72
N ILE A 79 28.55 -46.32 7.43
CA ILE A 79 28.53 -45.96 8.86
C ILE A 79 29.30 -46.99 9.68
N ASP A 80 29.06 -48.28 9.43
CA ASP A 80 29.75 -49.37 10.10
C ASP A 80 31.27 -49.33 9.87
N GLU A 81 31.70 -49.03 8.64
CA GLU A 81 33.12 -48.90 8.31
C GLU A 81 33.77 -47.66 8.94
N CYS A 82 33.03 -46.53 9.00
CA CYS A 82 33.45 -45.33 9.73
C CYS A 82 33.66 -45.61 11.22
N LEU A 83 32.68 -46.24 11.88
CA LEU A 83 32.75 -46.56 13.31
C LEU A 83 33.86 -47.56 13.61
N ARG A 84 34.05 -48.57 12.75
CA ARG A 84 35.18 -49.49 12.85
C ARG A 84 36.52 -48.76 12.73
N SER A 85 36.63 -47.82 11.79
CA SER A 85 37.84 -47.02 11.62
C SER A 85 38.11 -46.12 12.84
N MET A 86 37.06 -45.52 13.41
CA MET A 86 37.15 -44.74 14.65
C MET A 86 37.62 -45.58 15.83
N GLU A 87 37.09 -46.79 16.01
CA GLU A 87 37.49 -47.70 17.08
C GLU A 87 38.94 -48.16 16.92
N ASN A 88 39.35 -48.51 15.69
CA ASN A 88 40.75 -48.82 15.39
C ASN A 88 41.67 -47.64 15.71
N MET A 89 41.28 -46.43 15.33
CA MET A 89 42.04 -45.22 15.66
C MET A 89 42.12 -44.99 17.17
N LYS A 90 41.06 -45.28 17.92
CA LYS A 90 41.02 -45.15 19.38
C LYS A 90 42.01 -46.08 20.06
N ASN A 91 42.06 -47.34 19.62
CA ASN A 91 43.06 -48.32 20.09
C ASN A 91 44.49 -47.85 19.80
N ILE A 92 44.74 -47.33 18.59
CA ILE A 92 46.05 -46.79 18.21
C ILE A 92 46.43 -45.56 19.06
N VAL A 93 45.47 -44.68 19.37
CA VAL A 93 45.71 -43.51 20.22
C VAL A 93 46.09 -43.94 21.64
N GLU A 94 45.49 -45.00 22.17
CA GLU A 94 45.83 -45.56 23.49
C GLU A 94 47.22 -46.24 23.48
N GLU A 95 47.60 -46.92 22.38
CA GLU A 95 48.99 -47.40 22.19
C GLU A 95 49.98 -46.24 22.20
N ILE A 96 49.72 -45.20 21.39
CA ILE A 96 50.56 -44.00 21.31
C ILE A 96 50.69 -43.35 22.69
N LYS A 97 49.61 -43.26 23.47
CA LYS A 97 49.59 -42.68 24.82
C LYS A 97 50.55 -43.41 25.77
N ASN A 98 50.53 -44.74 25.77
CA ASN A 98 51.31 -45.57 26.71
C ASN A 98 52.79 -45.76 26.30
N GLU A 99 53.14 -45.53 25.03
CA GLU A 99 54.50 -45.72 24.53
C GLU A 99 55.50 -44.66 25.06
N LYS A 100 56.68 -45.09 25.54
CA LYS A 100 57.71 -44.15 26.04
C LYS A 100 58.56 -43.61 24.89
N ILE A 101 58.81 -42.29 24.90
CA ILE A 101 59.70 -41.65 23.93
C ILE A 101 61.13 -41.78 24.48
N THR A 102 61.97 -42.58 23.81
CA THR A 102 63.39 -42.77 24.16
C THR A 102 64.25 -42.77 22.90
N GLY A 103 65.54 -42.41 23.00
CA GLY A 103 66.50 -42.57 21.89
C GLY A 103 66.67 -41.35 20.97
N ILE A 104 66.12 -40.18 21.32
CA ILE A 104 66.32 -38.90 20.60
C ILE A 104 66.94 -37.83 21.50
N ASN A 105 67.44 -36.72 20.92
CA ASN A 105 68.05 -35.65 21.73
C ASN A 105 67.03 -34.96 22.64
N LYS A 106 67.48 -34.43 23.79
CA LYS A 106 66.59 -33.84 24.83
C LYS A 106 65.66 -32.73 24.33
N ARG A 107 66.06 -31.99 23.28
CA ARG A 107 65.25 -30.91 22.69
C ARG A 107 64.12 -31.48 21.82
N ALA A 108 64.41 -32.43 20.94
CA ALA A 108 63.41 -33.11 20.13
C ALA A 108 62.46 -33.92 21.02
N GLU A 109 62.98 -34.57 22.07
CA GLU A 109 62.18 -35.33 23.04
C GLU A 109 61.06 -34.48 23.67
N ARG A 110 61.39 -33.27 24.16
CA ARG A 110 60.40 -32.34 24.72
C ARG A 110 59.35 -31.90 23.69
N MET A 111 59.78 -31.64 22.46
CA MET A 111 58.87 -31.23 21.39
C MET A 111 57.91 -32.37 21.02
N VAL A 112 58.42 -33.58 20.85
CA VAL A 112 57.62 -34.77 20.50
C VAL A 112 56.67 -35.12 21.65
N GLN A 113 57.10 -35.05 22.91
CA GLN A 113 56.23 -35.26 24.08
C GLN A 113 55.07 -34.27 24.14
N THR A 114 55.34 -32.98 23.89
CA THR A 114 54.30 -31.93 23.89
C THR A 114 53.29 -32.15 22.77
N ASN A 115 53.76 -32.47 21.56
CA ASN A 115 52.89 -32.76 20.42
C ASN A 115 52.11 -34.06 20.60
N LYS A 116 52.72 -35.11 21.17
CA LYS A 116 52.05 -36.36 21.52
C LYS A 116 50.90 -36.12 22.50
N ALA A 117 51.14 -35.34 23.56
CA ALA A 117 50.09 -35.03 24.54
C ALA A 117 48.89 -34.31 23.90
N MET A 118 49.16 -33.33 23.02
CA MET A 118 48.11 -32.60 22.30
C MET A 118 47.37 -33.49 21.29
N PHE A 119 48.11 -34.29 20.51
CA PHE A 119 47.54 -35.24 19.57
C PHE A 119 46.60 -36.22 20.25
N VAL A 120 47.05 -36.88 21.32
CA VAL A 120 46.25 -37.85 22.08
C VAL A 120 45.01 -37.18 22.66
N LYS A 121 45.17 -36.03 23.34
CA LYS A 121 44.05 -35.32 23.97
C LYS A 121 42.94 -34.97 22.97
N ILE A 122 43.29 -34.36 21.83
CA ILE A 122 42.30 -33.90 20.86
C ILE A 122 41.63 -35.10 20.17
N THR A 123 42.44 -36.09 19.76
CA THR A 123 41.96 -37.26 19.03
C THR A 123 41.09 -38.17 19.91
N GLU A 124 41.49 -38.42 21.17
CA GLU A 124 40.71 -39.18 22.15
C GLU A 124 39.35 -38.51 22.42
N ASN A 125 39.31 -37.18 22.53
CA ASN A 125 38.06 -36.44 22.72
C ASN A 125 37.08 -36.63 21.55
N VAL A 126 37.55 -36.50 20.30
CA VAL A 126 36.65 -36.63 19.13
C VAL A 126 36.25 -38.08 18.85
N LEU A 127 37.17 -39.04 19.01
CA LEU A 127 36.86 -40.46 18.80
C LEU A 127 35.92 -41.04 19.85
N ASN A 128 35.87 -40.45 21.04
CA ASN A 128 34.91 -40.80 22.09
C ASN A 128 33.53 -40.11 21.92
N THR A 129 33.32 -39.35 20.85
CA THR A 129 31.98 -38.79 20.55
C THR A 129 31.04 -39.93 20.23
N ASP A 130 29.97 -40.06 21.02
CA ASP A 130 28.96 -41.11 20.82
C ASP A 130 28.15 -40.86 19.53
N ILE A 131 28.00 -41.91 18.74
CA ILE A 131 27.28 -41.90 17.46
C ILE A 131 26.16 -42.92 17.58
N ASP A 132 24.99 -42.42 17.97
CA ASP A 132 23.76 -43.18 17.99
C ASP A 132 23.37 -43.60 16.56
N LYS A 133 23.39 -44.91 16.31
CA LYS A 133 22.98 -45.50 15.02
C LYS A 133 21.48 -45.43 14.78
N ASP A 134 20.69 -45.23 15.83
CA ASP A 134 19.24 -45.12 15.76
C ASP A 134 18.81 -43.69 15.37
N ALA A 135 19.69 -42.71 15.51
CA ALA A 135 19.46 -41.33 15.08
C ALA A 135 19.19 -41.18 13.56
N ASN A 136 18.72 -40.00 13.17
CA ASN A 136 18.48 -39.66 11.76
C ASN A 136 19.79 -39.63 10.98
N ILE A 137 19.74 -40.08 9.73
CA ILE A 137 20.93 -40.22 8.90
C ILE A 137 21.70 -38.91 8.71
N SER A 138 21.00 -37.77 8.66
CA SER A 138 21.60 -36.44 8.60
C SER A 138 22.45 -36.11 9.83
N GLU A 139 22.01 -36.52 11.02
CA GLU A 139 22.75 -36.32 12.27
C GLU A 139 24.01 -37.21 12.32
N ILE A 140 23.86 -38.48 11.94
CA ILE A 140 24.98 -39.44 11.89
C ILE A 140 26.07 -38.94 10.94
N LYS A 141 25.68 -38.49 9.73
CA LYS A 141 26.59 -37.91 8.72
C LYS A 141 27.37 -36.73 9.28
N ALA A 142 26.69 -35.79 9.94
CA ALA A 142 27.32 -34.60 10.48
C ALA A 142 28.37 -34.93 11.55
N LYS A 143 28.08 -35.89 12.44
CA LYS A 143 29.02 -36.33 13.49
C LYS A 143 30.24 -37.02 12.90
N ILE A 144 30.05 -37.99 11.99
CA ILE A 144 31.15 -38.72 11.34
C ILE A 144 32.07 -37.76 10.57
N LEU A 145 31.49 -36.83 9.79
CA LEU A 145 32.24 -35.85 9.03
C LEU A 145 33.08 -34.94 9.93
N LYS A 146 32.50 -34.46 11.04
CA LYS A 146 33.21 -33.63 12.02
C LYS A 146 34.37 -34.39 12.67
N THR A 147 34.18 -35.66 13.02
CA THR A 147 35.24 -36.50 13.57
C THR A 147 36.38 -36.69 12.56
N ALA A 148 36.05 -37.01 11.31
CA ALA A 148 37.04 -37.18 10.24
C ALA A 148 37.89 -35.92 10.02
N GLN A 149 37.23 -34.75 9.95
CA GLN A 149 37.89 -33.45 9.80
C GLN A 149 38.82 -33.16 10.98
N THR A 150 38.32 -33.29 12.21
CA THR A 150 39.10 -32.96 13.41
C THR A 150 40.31 -33.89 13.57
N CYS A 151 40.16 -35.19 13.30
CA CYS A 151 41.28 -36.13 13.31
C CYS A 151 42.32 -35.80 12.23
N GLY A 152 41.88 -35.37 11.04
CA GLY A 152 42.75 -34.95 9.95
C GLY A 152 43.56 -33.69 10.27
N GLU A 153 42.90 -32.66 10.79
CA GLU A 153 43.57 -31.43 11.25
C GLU A 153 44.58 -31.72 12.37
N THR A 154 44.23 -32.60 13.30
CA THR A 154 45.07 -32.98 14.43
C THR A 154 46.31 -33.77 13.99
N ASP A 155 46.20 -34.68 13.01
CA ASP A 155 47.38 -35.37 12.43
C ASP A 155 48.31 -34.38 11.72
N ILE A 156 47.77 -33.44 10.94
CA ILE A 156 48.56 -32.44 10.24
C ILE A 156 49.35 -31.57 11.22
N GLN A 157 48.70 -31.11 12.30
CA GLN A 157 49.30 -30.19 13.27
C GLN A 157 50.28 -30.88 14.22
N TYR A 158 49.89 -32.03 14.78
CA TYR A 158 50.62 -32.69 15.87
C TYR A 158 51.14 -34.08 15.48
N GLY A 159 50.37 -34.84 14.70
CA GLY A 159 50.68 -36.23 14.33
C GLY A 159 51.97 -36.41 13.54
N ARG A 160 52.40 -35.39 12.78
CA ARG A 160 53.70 -35.39 12.07
C ARG A 160 54.90 -35.56 13.01
N TYR A 161 54.86 -34.96 14.20
CA TYR A 161 55.93 -35.08 15.19
C TYR A 161 55.88 -36.43 15.92
N VAL A 162 54.68 -36.96 16.11
CA VAL A 162 54.43 -38.28 16.72
C VAL A 162 54.98 -39.39 15.83
N SER A 163 54.80 -39.30 14.50
CA SER A 163 55.30 -40.32 13.56
C SER A 163 56.83 -40.47 13.49
N VAL A 164 57.61 -39.53 14.01
CA VAL A 164 59.09 -39.61 14.03
C VAL A 164 59.58 -40.71 14.96
N VAL A 165 58.76 -41.09 15.95
CA VAL A 165 59.13 -42.03 17.02
C VAL A 165 58.12 -43.17 17.21
N HIS A 166 56.95 -43.10 16.57
CA HIS A 166 55.85 -44.05 16.76
C HIS A 166 55.40 -44.68 15.44
N SER A 167 55.69 -45.98 15.24
CA SER A 167 55.22 -46.76 14.08
C SER A 167 53.69 -46.95 14.00
N PRO A 168 52.89 -46.95 15.10
CA PRO A 168 51.42 -47.04 15.01
C PRO A 168 50.76 -45.89 14.24
N MET A 169 51.48 -44.78 14.04
CA MET A 169 50.95 -43.59 13.37
C MET A 169 50.63 -43.81 11.88
N GLU A 170 51.32 -44.74 11.21
CA GLU A 170 50.98 -45.13 9.83
C GLU A 170 49.61 -45.81 9.76
N ASN A 171 49.32 -46.70 10.73
CA ASN A 171 48.01 -47.36 10.85
C ASN A 171 46.91 -46.36 11.21
N PHE A 172 47.21 -45.34 12.02
CA PHE A 172 46.26 -44.26 12.31
C PHE A 172 45.87 -43.53 11.02
N ARG A 173 46.84 -43.12 10.21
CA ARG A 173 46.61 -42.41 8.94
C ARG A 173 45.82 -43.25 7.93
N ARG A 174 46.07 -44.57 7.90
CA ARG A 174 45.29 -45.49 7.06
C ARG A 174 43.81 -45.50 7.46
N ASN A 175 43.50 -45.63 8.75
CA ASN A 175 42.12 -45.60 9.25
C ASN A 175 41.48 -44.22 9.07
N LEU A 176 42.23 -43.13 9.30
CA LEU A 176 41.78 -41.76 9.04
C LEU A 176 41.39 -41.56 7.57
N LYS A 177 42.17 -42.11 6.63
CA LYS A 177 41.85 -42.04 5.20
C LYS A 177 40.56 -42.78 4.86
N ILE A 178 40.35 -43.96 5.44
CA ILE A 178 39.10 -44.73 5.28
C ILE A 178 37.92 -43.93 5.83
N LEU A 179 38.03 -43.44 7.07
CA LEU A 179 37.03 -42.59 7.72
C LEU A 179 36.70 -41.35 6.87
N ALA A 180 37.70 -40.64 6.36
CA ALA A 180 37.49 -39.44 5.55
C ALA A 180 36.80 -39.74 4.21
N ASN A 181 37.21 -40.80 3.51
CA ASN A 181 36.58 -41.21 2.26
C ASN A 181 35.11 -41.57 2.47
N ASN A 182 34.83 -42.41 3.47
CA ASN A 182 33.47 -42.86 3.75
C ASN A 182 32.60 -41.73 4.31
N ALA A 183 33.15 -40.81 5.11
CA ALA A 183 32.46 -39.60 5.54
C ALA A 183 32.03 -38.73 4.35
N MET A 184 32.90 -38.60 3.33
CA MET A 184 32.59 -37.85 2.12
C MET A 184 31.55 -38.56 1.26
N ASP A 185 31.62 -39.88 1.14
CA ASP A 185 30.60 -40.66 0.40
C ASP A 185 29.24 -40.64 1.10
N LEU A 186 29.23 -40.70 2.43
CA LEU A 186 28.03 -40.46 3.24
C LEU A 186 27.45 -39.06 3.00
N ASN A 187 28.29 -38.02 2.94
CA ASN A 187 27.84 -36.65 2.72
C ASN A 187 27.24 -36.41 1.32
N LYS A 188 27.56 -37.26 0.32
CA LYS A 188 26.96 -37.19 -1.03
C LYS A 188 25.53 -37.74 -1.09
N MET A 189 25.10 -38.48 -0.08
CA MET A 189 23.75 -39.04 -0.03
C MET A 189 22.76 -37.97 0.44
N ASN A 190 22.02 -37.37 -0.49
CA ASN A 190 21.07 -36.29 -0.18
C ASN A 190 19.64 -36.80 0.05
N ILE A 191 18.93 -36.16 0.96
CA ILE A 191 17.47 -36.28 1.12
C ILE A 191 16.84 -35.09 0.40
N GLY A 192 15.69 -35.31 -0.25
CA GLY A 192 14.95 -34.24 -0.92
C GLY A 192 14.62 -33.09 0.03
N GLN A 193 15.06 -31.88 -0.33
CA GLN A 193 14.62 -30.65 0.29
C GLN A 193 13.50 -30.01 -0.54
N TYR A 194 12.45 -29.59 0.15
CA TYR A 194 11.24 -29.03 -0.46
C TYR A 194 11.09 -27.55 -0.07
N GLU A 195 12.13 -26.75 -0.33
CA GLU A 195 12.14 -25.32 -0.03
C GLU A 195 10.99 -24.58 -0.75
N GLU A 196 10.61 -25.05 -1.94
CA GLU A 196 9.47 -24.52 -2.69
C GLU A 196 8.17 -24.58 -1.89
N TYR A 197 7.97 -25.57 -1.01
CA TYR A 197 6.78 -25.64 -0.17
C TYR A 197 6.71 -24.48 0.82
N LYS A 198 7.83 -24.11 1.44
CA LYS A 198 7.89 -22.98 2.36
C LYS A 198 7.59 -21.67 1.64
N ILE A 199 8.18 -21.48 0.46
CA ILE A 199 7.95 -20.30 -0.37
C ILE A 199 6.48 -20.26 -0.81
N LEU A 200 5.91 -21.40 -1.19
CA LEU A 200 4.49 -21.53 -1.54
C LEU A 200 3.59 -21.10 -0.38
N ASP A 201 3.91 -21.52 0.85
CA ASP A 201 3.14 -21.19 2.04
C ASP A 201 3.16 -19.69 2.37
N ASP A 202 4.35 -19.07 2.34
CA ASP A 202 4.49 -17.64 2.56
C ASP A 202 3.69 -16.83 1.52
N LYS A 203 3.76 -17.24 0.24
CA LYS A 203 3.06 -16.59 -0.87
C LYS A 203 1.54 -16.78 -0.79
N PHE A 204 1.09 -17.99 -0.46
CA PHE A 204 -0.33 -18.29 -0.31
C PHE A 204 -0.95 -17.50 0.85
N ASN A 205 -0.27 -17.43 1.99
CA ASN A 205 -0.71 -16.63 3.14
C ASN A 205 -0.82 -15.13 2.79
N THR A 206 0.16 -14.61 2.03
CA THR A 206 0.11 -13.23 1.51
C THR A 206 -1.09 -13.01 0.59
N TYR A 207 -1.34 -13.93 -0.33
CA TYR A 207 -2.47 -13.89 -1.26
C TYR A 207 -3.83 -13.85 -0.54
N ILE A 208 -4.03 -14.69 0.48
CA ILE A 208 -5.26 -14.68 1.28
C ILE A 208 -5.43 -13.35 2.03
N SER A 209 -4.35 -12.82 2.61
CA SER A 209 -4.39 -11.52 3.29
C SER A 209 -4.75 -10.38 2.33
N GLU A 210 -4.17 -10.34 1.14
CA GLU A 210 -4.49 -9.29 0.16
C GLU A 210 -5.93 -9.40 -0.34
N LYS A 211 -6.46 -10.60 -0.55
CA LYS A 211 -7.87 -10.81 -0.90
C LYS A 211 -8.82 -10.24 0.16
N LYS A 212 -8.54 -10.45 1.45
CA LYS A 212 -9.34 -9.90 2.55
C LYS A 212 -9.32 -8.36 2.53
N ARG A 213 -8.13 -7.75 2.40
CA ARG A 213 -8.00 -6.28 2.31
C ARG A 213 -8.71 -5.69 1.10
N ALA A 214 -8.62 -6.34 -0.06
CA ALA A 214 -9.34 -5.89 -1.26
C ALA A 214 -10.87 -5.91 -1.05
N ALA A 215 -11.40 -6.92 -0.36
CA ALA A 215 -12.82 -7.00 -0.02
C ALA A 215 -13.25 -5.90 0.97
N GLU A 216 -12.43 -5.64 2.00
CA GLU A 216 -12.68 -4.57 2.97
C GLU A 216 -12.76 -3.19 2.30
N ILE A 217 -11.81 -2.88 1.40
CA ILE A 217 -11.82 -1.61 0.65
C ILE A 217 -13.04 -1.51 -0.26
N LYS A 218 -13.47 -2.62 -0.89
CA LYS A 218 -14.70 -2.65 -1.69
C LYS A 218 -15.94 -2.34 -0.86
N ASN A 219 -16.00 -2.83 0.38
CA ASN A 219 -17.08 -2.50 1.30
C ASN A 219 -17.07 -1.01 1.67
N LEU A 220 -15.90 -0.47 2.04
CA LEU A 220 -15.75 0.97 2.32
C LEU A 220 -16.15 1.84 1.11
N LEU A 221 -15.83 1.41 -0.11
CA LEU A 221 -16.26 2.08 -1.33
C LEU A 221 -17.79 2.14 -1.50
N MET A 222 -18.51 1.11 -1.04
CA MET A 222 -19.98 1.12 -1.05
C MET A 222 -20.52 2.14 -0.04
N ASP A 223 -19.94 2.19 1.16
CA ASP A 223 -20.34 3.14 2.20
C ASP A 223 -20.13 4.59 1.75
N PHE A 224 -18.95 4.91 1.20
CA PHE A 224 -18.67 6.26 0.67
C PHE A 224 -19.58 6.64 -0.50
N LYS A 225 -19.95 5.68 -1.37
CA LYS A 225 -20.90 5.96 -2.46
C LYS A 225 -22.29 6.27 -1.93
N ARG A 226 -22.73 5.58 -0.88
CA ARG A 226 -24.01 5.85 -0.22
C ARG A 226 -24.00 7.22 0.45
N GLU A 227 -22.94 7.54 1.18
CA GLU A 227 -22.74 8.85 1.81
C GLU A 227 -22.73 9.99 0.78
N LEU A 228 -22.05 9.79 -0.36
CA LEU A 228 -22.05 10.75 -1.47
C LEU A 228 -23.46 10.99 -2.01
N SER A 229 -24.25 9.93 -2.20
CA SER A 229 -25.63 10.03 -2.67
C SER A 229 -26.49 10.83 -1.72
N ASN A 230 -26.41 10.55 -0.41
CA ASN A 230 -27.16 11.26 0.62
C ASN A 230 -26.80 12.75 0.65
N ASN A 231 -25.51 13.10 0.59
CA ASN A 231 -25.10 14.50 0.58
C ASN A 231 -25.49 15.24 -0.71
N GLN A 232 -25.49 14.54 -1.85
CA GLN A 232 -26.00 15.10 -3.11
C GLN A 232 -27.52 15.32 -3.07
N GLU A 233 -28.27 14.45 -2.42
CA GLU A 233 -29.71 14.61 -2.20
C GLU A 233 -30.01 15.77 -1.24
N ASN A 234 -29.34 15.81 -0.08
CA ASN A 234 -29.44 16.91 0.88
C ASN A 234 -29.13 18.28 0.22
N LEU A 235 -28.10 18.33 -0.64
CA LEU A 235 -27.78 19.56 -1.37
C LEU A 235 -28.93 19.98 -2.29
N LYS A 236 -29.53 19.03 -3.04
CA LYS A 236 -30.66 19.30 -3.92
C LYS A 236 -31.90 19.73 -3.14
N GLU A 237 -32.19 19.08 -2.01
CA GLU A 237 -33.31 19.46 -1.14
C GLU A 237 -33.12 20.88 -0.61
N LEU A 238 -31.91 21.22 -0.16
CA LEU A 238 -31.58 22.56 0.31
C LEU A 238 -31.69 23.61 -0.81
N GLU A 239 -31.18 23.32 -2.01
CA GLU A 239 -31.29 24.19 -3.19
C GLU A 239 -32.73 24.31 -3.72
N ASN A 240 -33.62 23.34 -3.42
CA ASN A 240 -35.05 23.40 -3.74
C ASN A 240 -35.91 23.94 -2.58
N SER A 241 -35.32 24.24 -1.44
CA SER A 241 -36.06 24.70 -0.26
C SER A 241 -36.66 26.09 -0.47
N GLU A 242 -37.83 26.33 0.12
CA GLU A 242 -38.45 27.65 0.14
C GLU A 242 -37.49 28.71 0.73
N LYS A 243 -36.72 28.33 1.76
CA LYS A 243 -35.71 29.17 2.39
C LYS A 243 -34.63 29.61 1.39
N PHE A 244 -34.12 28.72 0.55
CA PHE A 244 -33.14 29.06 -0.49
C PHE A 244 -33.76 29.95 -1.58
N GLY A 245 -35.01 29.70 -1.97
CA GLY A 245 -35.77 30.56 -2.88
C GLY A 245 -35.88 31.99 -2.36
N LEU A 246 -36.35 32.16 -1.12
CA LEU A 246 -36.49 33.46 -0.46
C LEU A 246 -35.15 34.18 -0.28
N MET A 247 -34.08 33.44 0.02
CA MET A 247 -32.72 34.02 0.08
C MET A 247 -32.28 34.56 -1.28
N ASN A 248 -32.49 33.81 -2.37
CA ASN A 248 -32.14 34.26 -3.72
C ASN A 248 -32.98 35.45 -4.17
N GLU A 249 -34.27 35.48 -3.84
CA GLU A 249 -35.14 36.63 -4.09
C GLU A 249 -34.63 37.87 -3.35
N ALA A 250 -34.29 37.74 -2.06
CA ALA A 250 -33.73 38.84 -1.28
C ALA A 250 -32.36 39.30 -1.81
N LEU A 251 -31.49 38.39 -2.25
CA LEU A 251 -30.21 38.75 -2.88
C LEU A 251 -30.42 39.49 -4.20
N ASN A 252 -31.35 39.05 -5.04
CA ASN A 252 -31.71 39.70 -6.29
C ASN A 252 -32.31 41.10 -6.03
N GLU A 253 -33.17 41.22 -5.02
CA GLU A 253 -33.76 42.50 -4.65
C GLU A 253 -32.70 43.47 -4.11
N ARG A 254 -31.77 42.98 -3.29
CA ARG A 254 -30.63 43.78 -2.83
C ARG A 254 -29.80 44.30 -4.00
N ALA A 255 -29.57 43.49 -5.03
CA ALA A 255 -28.84 43.93 -6.22
C ALA A 255 -29.57 45.07 -6.96
N LYS A 256 -30.91 45.00 -7.07
CA LYS A 256 -31.72 46.08 -7.65
C LYS A 256 -31.68 47.35 -6.80
N VAL A 257 -31.85 47.20 -5.48
CA VAL A 257 -31.80 48.31 -4.52
C VAL A 257 -30.46 49.04 -4.60
N LEU A 258 -29.35 48.30 -4.66
CA LEU A 258 -28.01 48.89 -4.82
C LEU A 258 -27.85 49.61 -6.17
N ALA A 259 -28.35 49.05 -7.27
CA ALA A 259 -28.31 49.72 -8.57
C ALA A 259 -29.17 51.00 -8.61
N GLU A 260 -30.34 50.98 -7.96
CA GLU A 260 -31.21 52.15 -7.82
C GLU A 260 -30.54 53.23 -6.95
N LYS A 261 -29.92 52.83 -5.84
CA LYS A 261 -29.11 53.68 -4.96
C LYS A 261 -28.00 54.38 -5.73
N ASP A 262 -27.19 53.62 -6.48
CA ASP A 262 -26.11 54.17 -7.30
C ASP A 262 -26.63 55.14 -8.37
N ARG A 263 -27.75 54.83 -9.02
CA ARG A 263 -28.37 55.71 -10.02
C ARG A 263 -28.75 57.07 -9.41
N ILE A 264 -29.35 57.08 -8.22
CA ILE A 264 -29.72 58.31 -7.52
C ILE A 264 -28.46 59.09 -7.11
N GLU A 265 -27.46 58.40 -6.54
CA GLU A 265 -26.19 59.03 -6.16
C GLU A 265 -25.52 59.72 -7.36
N ILE A 266 -25.47 59.04 -8.52
CA ILE A 266 -24.91 59.58 -9.77
C ILE A 266 -25.74 60.77 -10.28
N SER A 267 -27.07 60.67 -10.25
CA SER A 267 -27.99 61.72 -10.70
C SER A 267 -27.80 63.02 -9.89
N ILE A 268 -27.77 62.90 -8.57
CA ILE A 268 -27.52 64.01 -7.65
C ILE A 268 -26.11 64.58 -7.84
N TYR A 269 -25.09 63.72 -7.93
CA TYR A 269 -23.71 64.14 -8.18
C TYR A 269 -23.60 64.97 -9.47
N THR A 270 -24.20 64.50 -10.56
CA THR A 270 -24.17 65.17 -11.87
C THR A 270 -24.87 66.54 -11.81
N LYS A 271 -26.03 66.62 -11.16
CA LYS A 271 -26.78 67.86 -10.98
C LYS A 271 -26.00 68.87 -10.16
N ILE A 272 -25.43 68.47 -9.02
CA ILE A 272 -24.60 69.34 -8.16
C ILE A 272 -23.32 69.78 -8.87
N SER A 273 -22.65 68.87 -9.59
CA SER A 273 -21.43 69.17 -10.34
C SER A 273 -21.65 70.24 -11.42
N SER A 274 -22.77 70.16 -12.16
CA SER A 274 -23.11 71.13 -13.22
C SER A 274 -23.21 72.57 -12.72
N VAL A 275 -23.51 72.75 -11.43
CA VAL A 275 -23.69 74.05 -10.77
C VAL A 275 -22.56 74.43 -9.80
N SER A 276 -21.62 73.52 -9.57
CA SER A 276 -20.46 73.68 -8.67
C SER A 276 -19.69 74.98 -8.90
N ARG A 277 -19.46 75.36 -10.16
CA ARG A 277 -18.67 76.56 -10.52
C ARG A 277 -19.37 77.87 -10.13
N ILE A 278 -20.70 77.91 -10.15
CA ILE A 278 -21.51 79.08 -9.78
C ILE A 278 -21.71 79.13 -8.26
N LEU A 279 -21.97 77.99 -7.62
CA LEU A 279 -22.01 77.90 -6.16
C LEU A 279 -20.66 78.32 -5.52
N LYS A 280 -19.53 77.93 -6.12
CA LYS A 280 -18.19 78.43 -5.75
C LYS A 280 -18.03 79.95 -5.94
N LYS A 281 -18.67 80.56 -6.94
CA LYS A 281 -18.68 82.02 -7.15
C LYS A 281 -19.53 82.75 -6.11
N ILE A 282 -20.73 82.25 -5.80
CA ILE A 282 -21.62 82.79 -4.76
C ILE A 282 -20.93 82.71 -3.39
N ARG A 283 -20.30 81.56 -3.08
CA ARG A 283 -19.46 81.39 -1.88
C ARG A 283 -18.43 82.51 -1.74
N ARG A 284 -17.66 82.78 -2.81
CA ARG A 284 -16.61 83.82 -2.79
C ARG A 284 -17.18 85.22 -2.58
N LYS A 285 -18.39 85.51 -3.08
CA LYS A 285 -19.06 86.81 -2.90
C LYS A 285 -19.68 86.99 -1.51
N ASN A 286 -20.28 85.94 -0.93
CA ASN A 286 -21.10 86.04 0.28
C ASN A 286 -20.50 85.38 1.54
N ASN A 287 -19.28 84.82 1.44
CA ASN A 287 -18.55 84.16 2.54
C ASN A 287 -19.34 83.04 3.26
N ILE A 288 -20.16 82.29 2.53
CA ILE A 288 -20.97 81.19 3.07
C ILE A 288 -20.15 79.90 3.04
N ILE A 289 -19.56 79.53 4.18
CA ILE A 289 -18.65 78.37 4.33
C ILE A 289 -19.37 77.04 4.08
N GLU A 290 -20.66 76.93 4.41
CA GLU A 290 -21.43 75.69 4.30
C GLU A 290 -21.59 75.19 2.86
N ILE A 291 -21.64 76.09 1.85
CA ILE A 291 -21.70 75.72 0.42
C ILE A 291 -20.53 74.80 0.00
N SER A 292 -19.37 74.91 0.66
CA SER A 292 -18.15 74.15 0.34
C SER A 292 -18.32 72.64 0.56
N LEU A 293 -18.91 72.25 1.68
CA LEU A 293 -19.02 70.85 2.10
C LEU A 293 -19.93 70.04 1.16
N TYR A 294 -20.94 70.70 0.58
CA TYR A 294 -21.94 70.07 -0.30
C TYR A 294 -21.46 69.85 -1.73
N ILE A 295 -20.50 70.66 -2.20
CA ILE A 295 -19.89 70.51 -3.53
C ILE A 295 -18.86 69.37 -3.52
N ASP A 296 -18.16 69.21 -2.40
CA ASP A 296 -17.04 68.28 -2.29
C ASP A 296 -17.49 66.87 -1.86
N ASN A 297 -18.66 66.72 -1.21
CA ASN A 297 -19.24 65.41 -0.89
C ASN A 297 -20.80 65.43 -0.85
N PRO A 298 -21.48 65.08 -1.96
CA PRO A 298 -22.94 65.10 -2.03
C PRO A 298 -23.64 64.01 -1.20
N LYS A 299 -22.95 63.00 -0.68
CA LYS A 299 -23.54 62.02 0.27
C LYS A 299 -23.99 62.69 1.57
N ILE A 300 -23.27 63.73 2.01
CA ILE A 300 -23.61 64.53 3.20
C ILE A 300 -24.98 65.21 3.03
N PHE A 301 -25.40 65.51 1.79
CA PHE A 301 -26.69 66.13 1.50
C PHE A 301 -27.86 65.14 1.68
N LEU A 302 -27.64 63.86 1.38
CA LEU A 302 -28.65 62.80 1.47
C LEU A 302 -29.00 62.45 2.93
N GLU A 303 -28.07 62.64 3.87
CA GLU A 303 -28.19 62.21 5.26
C GLU A 303 -28.74 63.29 6.23
N ARG A 304 -28.88 64.56 5.81
CA ARG A 304 -29.31 65.69 6.69
C ARG A 304 -30.84 65.91 6.78
N ASN A 305 -31.29 66.79 7.69
CA ASN A 305 -32.70 67.18 7.87
C ASN A 305 -33.21 68.07 6.72
N ASP A 306 -34.47 67.87 6.29
CA ASP A 306 -35.10 68.57 5.16
C ASP A 306 -35.32 70.08 5.43
N ASN A 307 -35.49 70.48 6.69
CA ASN A 307 -35.65 71.88 7.09
C ASN A 307 -34.35 72.71 7.00
N GLU A 308 -33.18 72.06 7.13
CA GLU A 308 -31.88 72.73 6.95
C GLU A 308 -31.64 73.06 5.47
N ILE A 309 -32.08 72.18 4.57
CA ILE A 309 -31.95 72.32 3.12
C ILE A 309 -32.83 73.47 2.59
N LEU A 310 -34.04 73.65 3.13
CA LEU A 310 -34.95 74.74 2.73
C LEU A 310 -34.50 76.12 3.23
N ASN A 311 -33.88 76.21 4.41
CA ASN A 311 -33.33 77.46 4.92
C ASN A 311 -32.12 77.97 4.13
N PHE A 312 -31.42 77.08 3.42
CA PHE A 312 -30.29 77.38 2.54
C PHE A 312 -30.67 78.19 1.28
N LEU A 313 -31.95 78.22 0.89
CA LEU A 313 -32.45 78.83 -0.35
C LEU A 313 -32.94 80.28 -0.22
N LYS A 314 -32.85 80.90 0.96
CA LYS A 314 -33.22 82.31 1.11
C LYS A 314 -32.22 83.18 0.33
N LEU A 315 -32.66 83.67 -0.83
CA LEU A 315 -31.84 84.43 -1.76
C LEU A 315 -31.37 85.77 -1.16
N PRO A 316 -30.11 86.18 -1.38
CA PRO A 316 -29.72 87.56 -1.20
C PRO A 316 -30.52 88.46 -2.17
N ALA A 317 -31.00 89.60 -1.69
CA ALA A 317 -31.94 90.45 -2.44
C ALA A 317 -31.39 91.03 -3.76
N ASP A 318 -30.05 91.06 -3.94
CA ASP A 318 -29.37 91.88 -4.93
C ASP A 318 -28.75 91.08 -6.11
N LEU A 319 -29.49 90.11 -6.65
CA LEU A 319 -29.07 89.35 -7.83
C LEU A 319 -29.56 89.99 -9.13
N ASN A 320 -28.66 90.11 -10.13
CA ASN A 320 -29.02 90.65 -11.44
C ASN A 320 -29.91 89.67 -12.25
N LYS A 321 -30.52 90.13 -13.35
CA LYS A 321 -31.52 89.36 -14.10
C LYS A 321 -30.98 88.01 -14.64
N GLU A 322 -29.75 87.99 -15.13
CA GLU A 322 -29.06 86.78 -15.61
C GLU A 322 -28.72 85.80 -14.46
N GLU A 323 -28.32 86.34 -13.30
CA GLU A 323 -28.06 85.56 -12.08
C GLU A 323 -29.36 84.99 -11.50
N ARG A 324 -30.46 85.74 -11.53
CA ARG A 324 -31.81 85.27 -11.14
C ARG A 324 -32.34 84.17 -12.05
N GLU A 325 -32.20 84.32 -13.36
CA GLU A 325 -32.69 83.33 -14.34
C GLU A 325 -31.85 82.03 -14.28
N LYS A 326 -30.54 82.16 -14.04
CA LYS A 326 -29.69 81.02 -13.67
C LYS A 326 -30.23 80.38 -12.40
N ILE A 327 -30.43 81.10 -11.30
CA ILE A 327 -30.95 80.61 -10.01
C ILE A 327 -32.36 79.98 -10.08
N LEU A 328 -33.28 80.48 -10.91
CA LEU A 328 -34.58 79.84 -11.16
C LEU A 328 -34.42 78.44 -11.78
N THR A 329 -33.39 78.23 -12.60
CA THR A 329 -33.00 76.90 -13.08
C THR A 329 -32.46 76.02 -11.95
N TYR A 330 -31.91 76.62 -10.88
CA TYR A 330 -31.49 75.90 -9.67
C TYR A 330 -32.67 75.48 -8.85
N GLU A 331 -33.70 76.32 -8.70
CA GLU A 331 -34.92 75.96 -7.96
C GLU A 331 -35.56 74.69 -8.54
N LYS A 332 -35.60 74.58 -9.88
CA LYS A 332 -36.01 73.34 -10.58
C LYS A 332 -35.09 72.16 -10.29
N ASN A 333 -33.77 72.33 -10.40
CA ASN A 333 -32.81 71.25 -10.10
C ASN A 333 -32.85 70.84 -8.61
N PHE A 334 -33.13 71.77 -7.70
CA PHE A 334 -33.20 71.55 -6.26
C PHE A 334 -34.48 70.82 -5.88
N SER A 335 -35.61 71.15 -6.50
CA SER A 335 -36.86 70.38 -6.35
C SER A 335 -36.65 68.91 -6.71
N VAL A 336 -35.97 68.64 -7.84
CA VAL A 336 -35.64 67.27 -8.27
C VAL A 336 -34.68 66.60 -7.29
N ILE A 337 -33.68 67.32 -6.76
CA ILE A 337 -32.75 66.81 -5.73
C ILE A 337 -33.50 66.45 -4.43
N VAL A 338 -34.50 67.26 -4.03
CA VAL A 338 -35.32 66.98 -2.83
C VAL A 338 -36.19 65.73 -3.05
N GLU A 339 -36.77 65.55 -4.23
CA GLU A 339 -37.51 64.34 -4.60
C GLU A 339 -36.60 63.10 -4.63
N GLU A 340 -35.44 63.20 -5.27
CA GLU A 340 -34.43 62.13 -5.30
C GLU A 340 -33.91 61.78 -3.91
N LYS A 341 -33.82 62.76 -3.00
CA LYS A 341 -33.47 62.52 -1.59
C LYS A 341 -34.56 61.77 -0.83
N LYS A 342 -35.84 62.06 -1.07
CA LYS A 342 -36.95 61.29 -0.47
C LYS A 342 -36.91 59.85 -0.95
N MET A 343 -36.75 59.63 -2.25
CA MET A 343 -36.56 58.31 -2.84
C MET A 343 -35.34 57.58 -2.26
N TYR A 344 -34.23 58.30 -2.02
CA TYR A 344 -33.03 57.72 -1.42
C TYR A 344 -33.28 57.19 0.00
N LYS A 345 -34.03 57.91 0.85
CA LYS A 345 -34.41 57.43 2.19
C LYS A 345 -35.24 56.14 2.11
N GLU A 346 -36.21 56.07 1.19
CA GLU A 346 -37.02 54.87 0.96
C GLU A 346 -36.18 53.68 0.46
N ILE A 347 -35.11 53.94 -0.31
CA ILE A 347 -34.16 52.92 -0.77
C ILE A 347 -33.31 52.40 0.39
N LEU A 348 -32.87 53.27 1.31
CA LEU A 348 -32.13 52.84 2.51
C LEU A 348 -33.00 51.95 3.41
N GLU A 349 -34.27 52.30 3.63
CA GLU A 349 -35.20 51.46 4.39
C GLU A 349 -35.52 50.13 3.67
N ARG A 350 -35.54 50.13 2.34
CA ARG A 350 -35.63 48.89 1.54
C ARG A 350 -34.35 48.05 1.69
N GLU A 351 -33.18 48.66 1.61
CA GLU A 351 -31.88 48.01 1.77
C GLU A 351 -31.75 47.32 3.14
N GLU A 352 -32.14 48.01 4.23
CA GLU A 352 -32.13 47.44 5.58
C GLU A 352 -33.04 46.21 5.69
N ARG A 353 -34.29 46.32 5.25
CA ARG A 353 -35.25 45.19 5.25
C ARG A 353 -34.74 44.00 4.44
N THR A 354 -34.24 44.24 3.23
CA THR A 354 -33.69 43.16 2.39
C THR A 354 -32.44 42.53 3.01
N ASN A 355 -31.61 43.30 3.70
CA ASN A 355 -30.46 42.76 4.43
C ASN A 355 -30.87 41.88 5.62
N GLU A 356 -31.96 42.21 6.31
CA GLU A 356 -32.54 41.37 7.36
C GLU A 356 -33.09 40.06 6.78
N ASP A 357 -33.81 40.12 5.66
CA ASP A 357 -34.31 38.94 4.96
C ASP A 357 -33.17 38.01 4.52
N ILE A 358 -32.08 38.54 3.98
CA ILE A 358 -30.89 37.75 3.63
C ILE A 358 -30.33 37.02 4.85
N LYS A 359 -30.23 37.69 6.01
CA LYS A 359 -29.74 37.06 7.24
C LYS A 359 -30.68 35.98 7.75
N LYS A 360 -31.99 36.21 7.67
CA LYS A 360 -33.03 35.29 8.14
C LYS A 360 -33.05 34.00 7.31
N TYR A 361 -32.87 34.11 6.01
CA TYR A 361 -32.92 32.99 5.07
C TYR A 361 -31.55 32.44 4.69
N ASP A 362 -30.45 32.88 5.33
CA ASP A 362 -29.10 32.45 4.94
C ASP A 362 -28.91 30.93 5.11
N VAL A 363 -28.52 30.29 4.01
CA VAL A 363 -28.18 28.86 3.92
C VAL A 363 -26.84 28.64 3.22
N ARG A 364 -26.08 29.72 2.92
CA ARG A 364 -24.83 29.62 2.14
C ARG A 364 -23.77 28.81 2.85
N ASP A 365 -23.68 28.92 4.18
CA ASP A 365 -22.73 28.14 4.98
C ASP A 365 -23.09 26.66 5.03
N GLU A 366 -24.38 26.32 5.01
CA GLU A 366 -24.84 24.94 4.94
C GLU A 366 -24.55 24.32 3.57
N ILE A 367 -24.86 25.03 2.48
CA ILE A 367 -24.47 24.65 1.12
C ILE A 367 -22.96 24.45 1.01
N LYS A 368 -22.17 25.38 1.57
CA LYS A 368 -20.71 25.30 1.54
C LYS A 368 -20.21 24.06 2.27
N ARG A 369 -20.72 23.77 3.47
CA ARG A 369 -20.37 22.56 4.23
C ARG A 369 -20.67 21.29 3.45
N ILE A 370 -21.88 21.15 2.92
CA ILE A 370 -22.27 19.97 2.14
C ILE A 370 -21.40 19.82 0.88
N LYS A 371 -21.06 20.92 0.20
CA LYS A 371 -20.16 20.89 -0.96
C LYS A 371 -18.74 20.47 -0.59
N THR A 372 -18.23 20.89 0.57
CA THR A 372 -16.95 20.42 1.10
C THR A 372 -17.01 18.91 1.41
N ASP A 373 -18.05 18.45 2.08
CA ASP A 373 -18.23 17.02 2.41
C ASP A 373 -18.28 16.16 1.14
N ILE A 374 -19.02 16.59 0.11
CA ILE A 374 -19.06 15.95 -1.22
C ILE A 374 -17.66 15.87 -1.84
N ALA A 375 -16.87 16.95 -1.78
CA ALA A 375 -15.52 16.97 -2.35
C ALA A 375 -14.59 16.00 -1.62
N ASP A 376 -14.66 15.97 -0.28
CA ASP A 376 -13.85 15.08 0.56
C ASP A 376 -14.20 13.61 0.34
N ILE A 377 -15.50 13.28 0.27
CA ILE A 377 -15.96 11.91 -0.04
C ILE A 377 -15.50 11.49 -1.44
N ASN A 378 -15.58 12.36 -2.44
CA ASN A 378 -15.07 12.07 -3.79
C ASN A 378 -13.57 11.78 -3.79
N LEU A 379 -12.78 12.50 -2.99
CA LEU A 379 -11.36 12.25 -2.83
C LEU A 379 -11.09 10.88 -2.19
N LYS A 380 -11.84 10.53 -1.12
CA LYS A 380 -11.78 9.20 -0.49
C LYS A 380 -12.16 8.08 -1.46
N ILE A 381 -13.21 8.26 -2.28
CA ILE A 381 -13.61 7.29 -3.33
C ILE A 381 -12.47 7.10 -4.34
N LYS A 382 -11.87 8.19 -4.81
CA LYS A 382 -10.77 8.12 -5.79
C LYS A 382 -9.56 7.40 -5.22
N GLN A 383 -9.21 7.65 -3.95
CA GLN A 383 -8.10 6.97 -3.29
C GLN A 383 -8.37 5.46 -3.14
N ASN A 384 -9.53 5.08 -2.60
CA ASN A 384 -9.88 3.67 -2.41
C ASN A 384 -10.02 2.89 -3.72
N LYS A 385 -10.45 3.53 -4.82
CA LYS A 385 -10.42 2.91 -6.16
C LYS A 385 -9.00 2.55 -6.59
N LYS A 386 -8.04 3.47 -6.44
CA LYS A 386 -6.64 3.21 -6.75
C LYS A 386 -6.05 2.10 -5.88
N ASP A 387 -6.38 2.10 -4.59
CA ASP A 387 -5.92 1.07 -3.67
C ASP A 387 -6.53 -0.30 -4.04
N THR A 388 -7.81 -0.34 -4.43
CA THR A 388 -8.46 -1.56 -4.94
C THR A 388 -7.76 -2.10 -6.19
N GLU A 389 -7.51 -1.26 -7.18
CA GLU A 389 -6.78 -1.63 -8.41
C GLU A 389 -5.37 -2.16 -8.10
N ARG A 390 -4.68 -1.53 -7.13
CA ARG A 390 -3.35 -1.97 -6.68
C ARG A 390 -3.42 -3.37 -6.06
N PHE A 391 -4.34 -3.62 -5.14
CA PHE A 391 -4.51 -4.93 -4.52
C PHE A 391 -4.93 -5.99 -5.54
N GLU A 392 -5.84 -5.68 -6.46
CA GLU A 392 -6.24 -6.61 -7.53
C GLU A 392 -5.06 -7.02 -8.42
N LYS A 393 -4.19 -6.07 -8.78
CA LYS A 393 -2.97 -6.36 -9.53
C LYS A 393 -1.98 -7.22 -8.74
N ASN A 394 -1.78 -6.93 -7.45
CA ASN A 394 -0.91 -7.75 -6.61
C ASN A 394 -1.44 -9.18 -6.46
N ILE A 395 -2.75 -9.34 -6.27
CA ILE A 395 -3.43 -10.65 -6.20
C ILE A 395 -3.18 -11.45 -7.49
N GLN A 396 -3.28 -10.82 -8.67
CA GLN A 396 -2.98 -11.47 -9.95
C GLN A 396 -1.52 -11.92 -10.05
N ASN A 397 -0.58 -11.08 -9.65
CA ASN A 397 0.85 -11.43 -9.64
C ASN A 397 1.12 -12.60 -8.69
N LEU A 398 0.55 -12.57 -7.48
CA LEU A 398 0.69 -13.66 -6.51
C LEU A 398 0.08 -14.97 -7.03
N GLN A 399 -1.04 -14.93 -7.76
CA GLN A 399 -1.61 -16.12 -8.39
C GLN A 399 -0.66 -16.76 -9.40
N ILE A 400 0.03 -15.95 -10.21
CA ILE A 400 1.03 -16.42 -11.16
C ILE A 400 2.20 -17.05 -10.41
N GLU A 401 2.79 -16.34 -9.45
CA GLU A 401 3.92 -16.84 -8.64
C GLU A 401 3.58 -18.14 -7.91
N ILE A 402 2.40 -18.20 -7.27
CA ILE A 402 1.90 -19.41 -6.59
C ILE A 402 1.78 -20.57 -7.59
N SER A 403 1.27 -20.32 -8.79
CA SER A 403 1.11 -21.36 -9.81
C SER A 403 2.45 -21.91 -10.30
N GLU A 404 3.43 -21.04 -10.52
CA GLU A 404 4.79 -21.44 -10.93
C GLU A 404 5.52 -22.24 -9.85
N ILE A 405 5.42 -21.82 -8.58
CA ILE A 405 6.02 -22.54 -7.46
C ILE A 405 5.31 -23.89 -7.27
N LYS A 406 3.99 -23.89 -7.39
CA LYS A 406 3.16 -25.10 -7.30
C LYS A 406 3.57 -26.11 -8.38
N GLU A 407 3.70 -25.72 -9.64
CA GLU A 407 4.09 -26.64 -10.72
C GLU A 407 5.47 -27.27 -10.45
N LYS A 408 6.45 -26.47 -10.01
CA LYS A 408 7.77 -27.00 -9.62
C LYS A 408 7.68 -28.02 -8.47
N LEU A 409 6.83 -27.74 -7.49
CA LEU A 409 6.64 -28.61 -6.34
C LEU A 409 5.90 -29.90 -6.72
N GLU A 410 4.88 -29.80 -7.59
CA GLU A 410 4.15 -30.93 -8.18
C GLU A 410 5.09 -31.87 -8.93
N ASP A 411 6.00 -31.32 -9.74
CA ASP A 411 6.99 -32.12 -10.48
C ASP A 411 7.99 -32.81 -9.54
N LYS A 412 8.53 -32.10 -8.54
CA LYS A 412 9.44 -32.69 -7.54
C LYS A 412 8.78 -33.77 -6.69
N LEU A 413 7.51 -33.58 -6.37
CA LEU A 413 6.77 -34.51 -5.51
C LEU A 413 6.10 -35.64 -6.30
N ASN A 414 5.94 -35.47 -7.62
CA ASN A 414 5.15 -36.30 -8.51
C ASN A 414 3.68 -36.41 -8.04
N VAL A 415 3.07 -35.27 -7.74
CA VAL A 415 1.68 -35.16 -7.25
C VAL A 415 0.96 -34.00 -7.94
N GLU A 416 -0.36 -33.97 -7.87
CA GLU A 416 -1.19 -32.81 -8.24
C GLU A 416 -1.66 -32.10 -6.96
N ILE A 417 -1.33 -30.81 -6.80
CA ILE A 417 -1.71 -30.04 -5.61
C ILE A 417 -3.04 -29.32 -5.86
N GLY A 418 -4.11 -29.78 -5.23
CA GLY A 418 -5.39 -29.08 -5.19
C GLY A 418 -5.35 -27.88 -4.24
N MET A 419 -5.89 -26.73 -4.66
CA MET A 419 -6.13 -25.58 -3.77
C MET A 419 -7.63 -25.47 -3.49
N ASP A 420 -8.06 -25.91 -2.31
CA ASP A 420 -9.36 -25.47 -1.77
C ASP A 420 -9.14 -24.05 -1.21
N VAL A 421 -9.67 -23.04 -1.90
CA VAL A 421 -9.68 -21.63 -1.45
C VAL A 421 -11.07 -21.27 -0.96
#